data_AF-A0A2K3P4U9-F1
#
_entry.id   AF-A0A2K3P4U9-F1
#
_cell.length_a   1.000
_cell.length_b   1.000
_cell.length_c   1.000
_cell.angle_alpha   90.00
_cell.angle_beta   90.00
_cell.angle_gamma   90.00
#
_symmetry.space_group_name_H-M   'P 1'
#
loop_
_entity.id
_entity.type
_entity.pdbx_description
1 polymer ?
#
loop_
_entity_poly.entity_id
_entity_poly.type
_entity_poly.pdbx_seq_one_letter_code
_entity_poly.pdbx_strand_id
1 'polypeptide(L)'
;PEVQAMKWSIRLRPGRFFTVPEELRAPQESQHGDAVMEAFVKGRSGSVLGKGSILKMYFFPGQRTSSHIQIHGAPHVYKVDQYSVYCMATPTIAGAKEMLKYLGANPKSKASAARKVILTDLREEAVVYIKGTPFVLRELNKPYDTLKHVGITGPVVEHMEARLKEDIIAEIRQSGGLMLFHREEYNPSTSQSNVVGYWENILVDDVKTTVEVYSALKDEGYDIVYRRIPLTRERDALASDVDAIQCCKDEDTRGNSGINIAVDTFHGHLSAESYLFVSHTGFGGVAYAMAIICIRLGAEANFASTVPQPLLSPQQYAVTEENFPARASNEVALKMGDYRDILSLTRVLIHGPQSKADVDIVIDRCAGAGHLRDDILYYCKEFEKFTDGDDEERAYLMDMGIKALRSYLYCTSPSNMEFAAWMDARPELGHLFCNIHPLFPHPRSIP
;
A
#
# COMPACT_ATOMS: atom_id res chain seq x y z
N PRO A 1 -55.33 -13.58 -14.25
CA PRO A 1 -55.30 -13.13 -15.65
C PRO A 1 -55.12 -11.60 -15.71
N GLU A 2 -54.01 -11.00 -16.09
CA GLU A 2 -52.83 -11.36 -16.87
C GLU A 2 -51.80 -10.28 -16.44
N VAL A 3 -50.73 -10.60 -15.71
CA VAL A 3 -49.40 -10.96 -16.23
C VAL A 3 -49.29 -10.84 -17.76
N GLN A 4 -48.40 -9.95 -18.22
CA GLN A 4 -48.14 -9.50 -19.61
C GLN A 4 -49.05 -8.34 -20.03
N ALA A 5 -48.60 -7.19 -20.53
CA ALA A 5 -47.35 -6.75 -21.16
C ALA A 5 -47.30 -5.20 -21.03
N MET A 6 -46.21 -4.45 -21.15
CA MET A 6 -44.99 -4.58 -21.95
C MET A 6 -43.84 -3.88 -21.17
N LYS A 7 -42.58 -4.36 -21.08
CA LYS A 7 -41.59 -4.51 -22.18
C LYS A 7 -41.47 -3.13 -22.88
N TRP A 8 -40.42 -2.31 -22.85
CA TRP A 8 -38.99 -2.45 -23.15
C TRP A 8 -38.35 -1.12 -22.69
N SER A 9 -37.20 -1.05 -22.01
CA SER A 9 -35.93 -0.74 -22.69
C SER A 9 -34.76 -0.61 -21.69
N ILE A 10 -34.41 -1.67 -20.97
CA ILE A 10 -33.03 -1.82 -20.51
C ILE A 10 -32.35 -2.71 -21.53
N ARG A 11 -31.67 -2.08 -22.51
CA ARG A 11 -30.66 -2.78 -23.32
C ARG A 11 -29.54 -3.17 -22.37
N LEU A 12 -29.66 -4.34 -21.74
CA LEU A 12 -28.50 -5.10 -21.29
C LEU A 12 -27.71 -5.43 -22.54
N ARG A 13 -26.68 -4.63 -22.84
CA ARG A 13 -25.64 -5.06 -23.76
C ARG A 13 -24.91 -6.22 -23.07
N PRO A 14 -24.69 -7.37 -23.73
CA PRO A 14 -23.71 -8.33 -23.25
C PRO A 14 -22.36 -7.60 -23.20
N GLY A 15 -21.77 -7.46 -22.02
CA GLY A 15 -20.40 -7.02 -21.89
C GLY A 15 -19.50 -8.03 -22.58
N ARG A 16 -19.03 -7.69 -23.78
CA ARG A 16 -18.08 -8.50 -24.55
C ARG A 16 -16.69 -8.18 -23.99
N PHE A 17 -16.27 -8.91 -22.97
CA PHE A 17 -15.01 -8.66 -22.23
C PHE A 17 -13.99 -9.77 -22.39
N PHE A 18 -13.72 -10.22 -23.60
CA PHE A 18 -12.48 -10.93 -23.93
C PHE A 18 -12.16 -10.64 -25.40
N THR A 19 -11.03 -9.98 -25.65
CA THR A 19 -10.42 -9.94 -26.99
C THR A 19 -8.97 -10.38 -26.85
N VAL A 20 -8.66 -11.55 -27.40
CA VAL A 20 -7.29 -12.03 -27.63
C VAL A 20 -7.01 -11.91 -29.13
N PRO A 21 -5.83 -11.41 -29.56
CA PRO A 21 -5.47 -11.38 -30.97
C PRO A 21 -5.17 -12.78 -31.53
N GLU A 22 -5.34 -12.85 -32.84
CA GLU A 22 -5.85 -13.96 -33.62
C GLU A 22 -4.75 -14.56 -34.47
N GLU A 23 -3.88 -15.41 -33.92
CA GLU A 23 -2.89 -16.13 -34.73
C GLU A 23 -2.82 -17.60 -34.28
N LEU A 24 -3.53 -18.46 -35.04
CA LEU A 24 -3.54 -19.93 -35.07
C LEU A 24 -4.64 -20.71 -34.32
N ARG A 25 -5.80 -20.14 -33.96
CA ARG A 25 -7.00 -20.93 -33.60
C ARG A 25 -8.23 -20.56 -34.40
N ALA A 26 -9.03 -21.57 -34.75
CA ALA A 26 -10.29 -21.38 -35.47
C ALA A 26 -11.22 -20.41 -34.71
N PRO A 27 -11.84 -19.41 -35.37
CA PRO A 27 -12.64 -18.35 -34.72
C PRO A 27 -13.82 -18.83 -33.86
N GLN A 28 -14.27 -20.08 -34.03
CA GLN A 28 -15.36 -20.68 -33.27
C GLN A 28 -14.90 -21.35 -31.96
N GLU A 29 -13.64 -21.79 -31.86
CA GLU A 29 -13.11 -22.46 -30.66
C GLU A 29 -12.76 -21.47 -29.54
N SER A 30 -12.31 -20.25 -29.89
CA SER A 30 -11.95 -19.21 -28.93
C SER A 30 -13.16 -18.62 -28.21
N GLN A 31 -14.24 -18.30 -28.95
CA GLN A 31 -15.49 -17.80 -28.35
C GLN A 31 -16.17 -18.85 -27.46
N HIS A 32 -16.04 -20.13 -27.80
CA HIS A 32 -16.52 -21.23 -26.97
C HIS A 32 -15.70 -21.37 -25.68
N GLY A 33 -14.37 -21.28 -25.77
CA GLY A 33 -13.47 -21.33 -24.61
C GLY A 33 -13.75 -20.25 -23.57
N ASP A 34 -13.95 -19.01 -24.01
CA ASP A 34 -14.24 -17.88 -23.11
C ASP A 34 -15.60 -18.02 -22.42
N ALA A 35 -16.63 -18.46 -23.17
CA ALA A 35 -17.96 -18.70 -22.60
C ALA A 35 -17.96 -19.87 -21.58
N VAL A 36 -17.15 -20.91 -21.82
CA VAL A 36 -16.98 -22.02 -20.88
C VAL A 36 -16.27 -21.56 -19.60
N MET A 37 -15.20 -20.76 -19.73
CA MET A 37 -14.49 -20.21 -18.57
C MET A 37 -15.38 -19.27 -17.75
N GLU A 38 -16.16 -18.41 -18.41
CA GLU A 38 -17.13 -17.55 -17.74
C GLU A 38 -18.23 -18.36 -17.03
N ALA A 39 -18.76 -19.40 -17.67
CA ALA A 39 -19.75 -20.29 -17.07
C ALA A 39 -19.19 -21.03 -15.84
N PHE A 40 -17.92 -21.46 -15.91
CA PHE A 40 -17.23 -22.09 -14.79
C PHE A 40 -17.11 -21.13 -13.60
N VAL A 41 -16.63 -19.90 -13.83
CA VAL A 41 -16.52 -18.88 -12.78
C VAL A 41 -17.89 -18.53 -12.17
N LYS A 42 -18.95 -18.50 -12.99
CA LYS A 42 -20.33 -18.30 -12.51
C LYS A 42 -20.91 -19.49 -11.76
N GLY A 43 -20.29 -20.67 -11.87
CA GLY A 43 -20.68 -21.91 -11.19
C GLY A 43 -19.96 -22.15 -9.86
N ARG A 44 -18.92 -21.36 -9.54
CA ARG A 44 -18.20 -21.45 -8.27
C ARG A 44 -19.13 -21.28 -7.06
N SER A 45 -18.89 -22.07 -6.02
CA SER A 45 -19.74 -22.17 -4.83
C SER A 45 -18.97 -22.02 -3.51
N GLY A 46 -17.68 -21.67 -3.57
CA GLY A 46 -16.89 -21.34 -2.39
C GLY A 46 -17.46 -20.13 -1.65
N SER A 47 -17.14 -20.04 -0.36
CA SER A 47 -17.57 -18.92 0.48
C SER A 47 -16.84 -17.60 0.18
N VAL A 48 -15.58 -17.69 -0.27
CA VAL A 48 -14.70 -16.58 -0.66
C VAL A 48 -14.39 -16.69 -2.15
N LEU A 49 -13.98 -17.88 -2.62
CA LEU A 49 -13.88 -18.17 -4.06
C LEU A 49 -15.27 -18.57 -4.60
N GLY A 50 -16.18 -17.61 -4.55
CA GLY A 50 -17.58 -17.80 -4.88
C GLY A 50 -17.92 -17.51 -6.33
N LYS A 51 -19.22 -17.47 -6.58
CA LYS A 51 -19.80 -17.19 -7.90
C LYS A 51 -19.33 -15.84 -8.42
N GLY A 52 -18.74 -15.83 -9.61
CA GLY A 52 -18.25 -14.59 -10.23
C GLY A 52 -16.87 -14.16 -9.75
N SER A 53 -16.22 -14.89 -8.83
CA SER A 53 -14.90 -14.57 -8.32
C SER A 53 -13.81 -15.27 -9.13
N ILE A 54 -12.70 -14.57 -9.39
CA ILE A 54 -11.53 -15.07 -10.09
C ILE A 54 -10.28 -14.98 -9.21
N LEU A 55 -9.31 -15.87 -9.47
CA LEU A 55 -7.95 -15.75 -8.99
C LEU A 55 -7.09 -15.19 -10.12
N LYS A 56 -6.59 -13.98 -9.93
CA LYS A 56 -5.77 -13.28 -10.91
C LYS A 56 -4.33 -13.21 -10.41
N MET A 57 -3.38 -13.51 -11.28
CA MET A 57 -1.96 -13.34 -10.98
C MET A 57 -1.73 -11.90 -10.55
N TYR A 58 -1.01 -11.73 -9.44
CA TYR A 58 -0.88 -10.40 -8.84
C TYR A 58 0.15 -9.54 -9.57
N PHE A 59 1.02 -10.17 -10.38
CA PHE A 59 1.88 -9.50 -11.34
C PHE A 59 1.12 -9.15 -12.60
N PHE A 60 1.43 -7.98 -13.18
CA PHE A 60 0.83 -7.52 -14.42
C PHE A 60 1.87 -6.80 -15.31
N PRO A 61 1.67 -6.79 -16.64
CA PRO A 61 2.53 -6.06 -17.57
C PRO A 61 2.59 -4.57 -17.23
N GLY A 62 3.81 -4.00 -17.27
CA GLY A 62 4.01 -2.58 -16.95
C GLY A 62 4.02 -2.28 -15.45
N GLN A 63 3.97 -3.30 -14.58
CA GLN A 63 4.18 -3.11 -13.15
C GLN A 63 5.54 -2.44 -12.89
N ARG A 64 5.54 -1.47 -11.97
CA ARG A 64 6.72 -0.68 -11.65
C ARG A 64 7.85 -1.58 -11.15
N THR A 65 9.06 -1.34 -11.63
CA THR A 65 10.28 -2.02 -11.19
C THR A 65 11.24 -1.02 -10.57
N SER A 66 12.16 -1.51 -9.76
CA SER A 66 13.21 -0.66 -9.19
C SER A 66 14.36 -0.55 -10.19
N SER A 67 14.84 0.67 -10.40
CA SER A 67 16.06 0.95 -11.17
C SER A 67 17.34 0.76 -10.35
N HIS A 68 17.24 0.60 -9.02
CA HIS A 68 18.40 0.66 -8.12
C HIS A 68 18.59 -0.60 -7.28
N ILE A 69 17.50 -1.28 -6.90
CA ILE A 69 17.56 -2.52 -6.11
C ILE A 69 16.76 -3.58 -6.86
N GLN A 70 17.47 -4.45 -7.59
CA GLN A 70 16.85 -5.51 -8.38
C GLN A 70 16.89 -6.81 -7.57
N ILE A 71 15.71 -7.23 -7.11
CA ILE A 71 15.50 -8.51 -6.44
C ILE A 71 14.57 -9.35 -7.33
N HIS A 72 15.04 -10.50 -7.79
CA HIS A 72 14.27 -11.29 -8.73
C HIS A 72 12.97 -11.82 -8.10
N GLY A 73 11.83 -11.50 -8.70
CA GLY A 73 10.53 -11.88 -8.17
C GLY A 73 10.01 -11.00 -7.02
N ALA A 74 10.67 -9.88 -6.70
CA ALA A 74 10.17 -8.82 -5.82
C ALA A 74 10.21 -7.47 -6.56
N PRO A 75 9.09 -7.03 -7.18
CA PRO A 75 9.07 -5.78 -7.93
C PRO A 75 9.16 -4.55 -7.02
N HIS A 76 9.55 -3.44 -7.62
CA HIS A 76 9.55 -2.11 -7.02
C HIS A 76 10.19 -2.03 -5.60
N VAL A 77 11.36 -2.65 -5.42
CA VAL A 77 12.10 -2.51 -4.16
C VAL A 77 12.66 -1.09 -4.03
N TYR A 78 12.34 -0.43 -2.93
CA TYR A 78 12.84 0.91 -2.61
C TYR A 78 13.37 0.96 -1.18
N LYS A 79 14.43 1.74 -0.98
CA LYS A 79 15.06 1.99 0.32
C LYS A 79 15.01 3.49 0.60
N VAL A 80 14.60 3.86 1.80
CA VAL A 80 14.68 5.25 2.27
C VAL A 80 16.13 5.61 2.62
N ASP A 81 16.58 6.77 2.15
CA ASP A 81 17.91 7.27 2.49
C ASP A 81 18.04 7.53 4.00
N GLN A 82 19.20 7.18 4.55
CA GLN A 82 19.55 7.32 5.98
C GLN A 82 18.76 6.40 6.95
N TYR A 83 17.71 5.72 6.50
CA TYR A 83 16.93 4.78 7.32
C TYR A 83 17.11 3.33 6.85
N SER A 84 17.01 2.37 7.78
CA SER A 84 16.91 0.93 7.46
C SER A 84 15.45 0.56 7.19
N VAL A 85 14.81 1.32 6.31
CA VAL A 85 13.39 1.23 5.96
C VAL A 85 13.27 0.99 4.46
N TYR A 86 12.51 -0.04 4.10
CA TYR A 86 12.38 -0.56 2.75
C TYR A 86 10.92 -0.82 2.43
N CYS A 87 10.57 -0.78 1.14
CA CYS A 87 9.32 -1.35 0.65
C CYS A 87 9.52 -2.18 -0.62
N MET A 88 8.52 -2.99 -0.93
CA MET A 88 8.42 -3.72 -2.19
C MET A 88 6.96 -3.93 -2.61
N ALA A 89 6.75 -4.18 -3.90
CA ALA A 89 5.51 -4.77 -4.39
C ALA A 89 5.40 -6.22 -3.89
N THR A 90 4.22 -6.83 -4.04
CA THR A 90 4.04 -8.21 -3.58
C THR A 90 5.03 -9.16 -4.27
N PRO A 91 5.86 -9.88 -3.51
CA PRO A 91 6.87 -10.76 -4.08
C PRO A 91 6.34 -12.18 -4.32
N THR A 92 7.04 -12.95 -5.15
CA THR A 92 7.00 -14.42 -5.13
C THR A 92 7.65 -14.95 -3.84
N ILE A 93 7.44 -16.22 -3.50
CA ILE A 93 8.15 -16.85 -2.38
C ILE A 93 9.68 -16.78 -2.59
N ALA A 94 10.15 -16.99 -3.82
CA ALA A 94 11.57 -16.87 -4.16
C ALA A 94 12.10 -15.44 -3.97
N GLY A 95 11.34 -14.44 -4.44
CA GLY A 95 11.70 -13.03 -4.27
C GLY A 95 11.69 -12.58 -2.82
N ALA A 96 10.76 -13.08 -2.00
CA ALA A 96 10.76 -12.84 -0.55
C ALA A 96 12.04 -13.40 0.10
N LYS A 97 12.45 -14.63 -0.24
CA LYS A 97 13.71 -15.23 0.25
C LYS A 97 14.92 -14.40 -0.16
N GLU A 98 14.96 -13.92 -1.40
CA GLU A 98 16.06 -13.11 -1.91
C GLU A 98 16.12 -11.74 -1.22
N MET A 99 14.97 -11.10 -0.99
CA MET A 99 14.88 -9.85 -0.24
C MET A 99 15.38 -10.01 1.20
N LEU A 100 14.98 -11.08 1.89
CA LEU A 100 15.43 -11.35 3.26
C LEU A 100 16.94 -11.60 3.32
N LYS A 101 17.52 -12.28 2.32
CA LYS A 101 18.97 -12.45 2.19
C LYS A 101 19.68 -11.11 1.98
N TYR A 102 19.14 -10.26 1.11
CA TYR A 102 19.64 -8.91 0.86
C TYR A 102 19.65 -8.06 2.13
N LEU A 103 18.62 -8.18 2.97
CA LEU A 103 18.53 -7.49 4.27
C LEU A 103 19.39 -8.11 5.38
N GLY A 104 20.06 -9.24 5.12
CA GLY A 104 20.92 -9.90 6.11
C GLY A 104 20.19 -10.73 7.16
N ALA A 105 18.93 -11.09 6.95
CA ALA A 105 18.12 -11.94 7.84
C ALA A 105 18.42 -13.44 7.68
N ASN A 106 19.67 -13.79 7.33
CA ASN A 106 20.01 -15.13 6.83
C ASN A 106 19.85 -16.24 7.88
N PRO A 107 19.42 -17.46 7.48
CA PRO A 107 19.10 -18.54 8.41
C PRO A 107 20.16 -18.99 9.42
N LYS A 108 21.47 -18.74 9.20
CA LYS A 108 22.57 -19.33 10.01
C LYS A 108 23.89 -18.53 9.92
N SER A 109 23.91 -17.21 10.10
CA SER A 109 25.20 -16.49 10.17
C SER A 109 25.90 -16.70 11.52
N LYS A 110 26.82 -17.68 11.59
CA LYS A 110 27.70 -17.91 12.76
C LYS A 110 28.80 -16.83 12.94
N ALA A 111 28.86 -15.80 12.08
CA ALA A 111 29.95 -14.82 12.07
C ALA A 111 29.49 -13.34 12.00
N SER A 112 28.19 -13.08 11.84
CA SER A 112 27.61 -11.73 11.88
C SER A 112 26.23 -11.85 12.49
N ALA A 113 25.86 -10.99 13.43
CA ALA A 113 24.53 -11.00 14.03
C ALA A 113 23.48 -10.89 12.90
N ALA A 114 22.58 -11.86 12.80
CA ALA A 114 21.47 -11.79 11.84
C ALA A 114 20.68 -10.51 12.12
N ARG A 115 20.31 -9.78 11.06
CA ARG A 115 19.48 -8.59 11.20
C ARG A 115 18.03 -9.01 11.26
N LYS A 116 17.33 -8.61 12.33
CA LYS A 116 15.89 -8.84 12.49
C LYS A 116 15.13 -7.99 11.47
N VAL A 117 14.27 -8.62 10.67
CA VAL A 117 13.43 -7.91 9.69
C VAL A 117 11.99 -7.87 10.17
N ILE A 118 11.47 -6.68 10.38
CA ILE A 118 10.06 -6.44 10.68
C ILE A 118 9.33 -6.28 9.34
N LEU A 119 8.67 -7.36 8.91
CA LEU A 119 7.91 -7.38 7.66
C LEU A 119 6.45 -7.00 7.95
N THR A 120 6.03 -5.86 7.43
CA THR A 120 4.67 -5.33 7.60
C THR A 120 3.93 -5.34 6.26
N ASP A 121 2.91 -6.18 6.17
CA ASP A 121 2.05 -6.32 5.01
C ASP A 121 0.86 -5.36 5.13
N LEU A 122 0.77 -4.42 4.20
CA LEU A 122 -0.21 -3.34 4.19
C LEU A 122 -1.47 -3.66 3.38
N ARG A 123 -1.60 -4.87 2.84
CA ARG A 123 -2.66 -5.21 1.88
C ARG A 123 -3.99 -5.50 2.58
N GLU A 124 -5.05 -4.83 2.16
CA GLU A 124 -6.45 -5.17 2.48
C GLU A 124 -6.97 -6.36 1.66
N GLU A 125 -6.32 -6.68 0.53
CA GLU A 125 -6.75 -7.73 -0.37
C GLU A 125 -6.34 -9.12 0.13
N ALA A 126 -7.20 -10.11 -0.07
CA ALA A 126 -6.87 -11.51 0.19
C ALA A 126 -5.94 -12.04 -0.91
N VAL A 127 -4.76 -12.53 -0.51
CA VAL A 127 -3.74 -13.06 -1.40
C VAL A 127 -3.40 -14.51 -1.04
N VAL A 128 -3.27 -15.35 -2.08
CA VAL A 128 -2.85 -16.74 -1.96
C VAL A 128 -1.66 -16.99 -2.86
N TYR A 129 -0.75 -17.85 -2.43
CA TYR A 129 0.40 -18.29 -3.21
C TYR A 129 0.11 -19.66 -3.83
N ILE A 130 0.23 -19.75 -5.15
CA ILE A 130 0.09 -20.99 -5.92
C ILE A 130 1.43 -21.27 -6.58
N LYS A 131 2.07 -22.40 -6.24
CA LYS A 131 3.44 -22.76 -6.70
C LYS A 131 4.47 -21.65 -6.48
N GLY A 132 4.30 -20.88 -5.42
CA GLY A 132 5.18 -19.76 -5.06
C GLY A 132 4.88 -18.43 -5.76
N THR A 133 3.87 -18.37 -6.63
CA THR A 133 3.41 -17.14 -7.30
C THR A 133 2.17 -16.59 -6.59
N PRO A 134 2.11 -15.27 -6.29
CA PRO A 134 0.96 -14.65 -5.65
C PRO A 134 -0.22 -14.44 -6.62
N PHE A 135 -1.42 -14.73 -6.12
CA PHE A 135 -2.71 -14.51 -6.77
C PHE A 135 -3.64 -13.73 -5.86
N VAL A 136 -4.39 -12.82 -6.43
CA VAL A 136 -5.37 -11.96 -5.74
C VAL A 136 -6.79 -12.32 -6.18
N LEU A 137 -7.72 -12.25 -5.23
CA LEU A 137 -9.15 -12.42 -5.49
C LEU A 137 -9.71 -11.18 -6.19
N ARG A 138 -10.45 -11.36 -7.29
CA ARG A 138 -11.16 -10.28 -8.02
C ARG A 138 -12.55 -10.73 -8.45
N GLU A 139 -13.38 -9.79 -8.87
CA GLU A 139 -14.63 -10.08 -9.58
C GLU A 139 -14.36 -10.22 -11.08
N LEU A 140 -15.00 -11.21 -11.71
CA LEU A 140 -14.92 -11.44 -13.16
C LEU A 140 -15.36 -10.21 -13.97
N ASN A 141 -16.39 -9.51 -13.51
CA ASN A 141 -16.93 -8.35 -14.20
C ASN A 141 -16.09 -7.07 -13.97
N LYS A 142 -15.20 -7.09 -12.97
CA LYS A 142 -14.33 -5.97 -12.57
C LYS A 142 -12.92 -6.48 -12.24
N PRO A 143 -12.22 -7.10 -13.19
CA PRO A 143 -10.98 -7.83 -12.92
C PRO A 143 -9.77 -6.91 -12.63
N TYR A 144 -9.91 -5.61 -12.87
CA TYR A 144 -8.92 -4.58 -12.57
C TYR A 144 -9.19 -3.86 -11.25
N ASP A 145 -10.44 -3.93 -10.74
CA ASP A 145 -10.83 -3.18 -9.56
C ASP A 145 -10.43 -3.93 -8.29
N THR A 146 -9.91 -3.20 -7.32
CA THR A 146 -9.62 -3.71 -5.97
C THR A 146 -10.91 -4.07 -5.26
N LEU A 147 -10.97 -5.27 -4.67
CA LEU A 147 -12.07 -5.64 -3.78
C LEU A 147 -11.93 -4.84 -2.49
N LYS A 148 -12.69 -3.75 -2.40
CA LYS A 148 -12.60 -2.80 -1.30
C LYS A 148 -13.28 -3.36 -0.04
N HIS A 149 -12.47 -3.73 0.95
CA HIS A 149 -12.92 -4.01 2.32
C HIS A 149 -12.38 -2.90 3.24
N VAL A 150 -12.79 -1.66 2.98
CA VAL A 150 -12.21 -0.48 3.63
C VAL A 150 -12.31 -0.61 5.15
N GLY A 151 -11.16 -0.54 5.84
CA GLY A 151 -11.12 -0.64 7.31
C GLY A 151 -11.09 -2.06 7.86
N ILE A 152 -10.88 -3.08 7.01
CA ILE A 152 -10.67 -4.46 7.45
C ILE A 152 -9.40 -4.59 8.30
N THR A 153 -9.46 -5.39 9.36
CA THR A 153 -8.31 -5.64 10.23
C THR A 153 -7.45 -6.80 9.71
N GLY A 154 -6.16 -6.80 10.04
CA GLY A 154 -5.23 -7.86 9.63
C GLY A 154 -5.73 -9.28 9.89
N PRO A 155 -6.20 -9.62 11.12
CA PRO A 155 -6.73 -10.95 11.42
C PRO A 155 -7.94 -11.35 10.56
N VAL A 156 -8.78 -10.41 10.16
CA VAL A 156 -9.94 -10.69 9.29
C VAL A 156 -9.47 -10.99 7.87
N VAL A 157 -8.49 -10.25 7.34
CA VAL A 157 -7.88 -10.56 6.04
C VAL A 157 -7.21 -11.94 6.05
N GLU A 158 -6.46 -12.27 7.10
CA GLU A 158 -5.82 -13.58 7.26
C GLU A 158 -6.84 -14.72 7.33
N HIS A 159 -7.98 -14.50 8.02
CA HIS A 159 -9.08 -15.46 8.04
C HIS A 159 -9.71 -15.64 6.65
N MET A 160 -9.90 -14.56 5.89
CA MET A 160 -10.36 -14.62 4.50
C MET A 160 -9.39 -15.39 3.60
N GLU A 161 -8.07 -15.20 3.77
CA GLU A 161 -7.04 -15.94 3.03
C GLU A 161 -7.06 -17.44 3.37
N ALA A 162 -7.23 -17.80 4.64
CA ALA A 162 -7.38 -19.18 5.06
C ALA A 162 -8.63 -19.83 4.44
N ARG A 163 -9.76 -19.11 4.46
CA ARG A 163 -11.00 -19.60 3.85
C ARG A 163 -10.92 -19.68 2.33
N LEU A 164 -10.25 -18.73 1.69
CA LEU A 164 -9.94 -18.77 0.26
C LEU A 164 -9.11 -20.03 -0.09
N LYS A 165 -8.09 -20.35 0.71
CA LYS A 165 -7.31 -21.59 0.54
C LYS A 165 -8.19 -22.83 0.65
N GLU A 166 -9.11 -22.88 1.61
CA GLU A 166 -10.04 -24.02 1.75
C GLU A 166 -10.95 -24.19 0.53
N ASP A 167 -11.48 -23.10 -0.01
CA ASP A 167 -12.30 -23.13 -1.22
C ASP A 167 -11.48 -23.60 -2.44
N ILE A 168 -10.21 -23.16 -2.56
CA ILE A 168 -9.28 -23.60 -3.60
C ILE A 168 -9.03 -25.12 -3.51
N ILE A 169 -8.75 -25.62 -2.30
CA ILE A 169 -8.52 -27.04 -2.07
C ILE A 169 -9.77 -27.87 -2.41
N ALA A 170 -10.96 -27.36 -2.11
CA ALA A 170 -12.21 -27.99 -2.49
C ALA A 170 -12.38 -28.04 -4.01
N GLU A 171 -12.09 -26.95 -4.72
CA GLU A 171 -12.12 -26.88 -6.19
C GLU A 171 -11.13 -27.89 -6.81
N ILE A 172 -9.87 -27.92 -6.32
CA ILE A 172 -8.83 -28.90 -6.73
C ILE A 172 -9.32 -30.34 -6.59
N ARG A 173 -9.95 -30.69 -5.46
CA ARG A 173 -10.45 -32.06 -5.23
C ARG A 173 -11.60 -32.42 -6.15
N GLN A 174 -12.45 -31.46 -6.50
CA GLN A 174 -13.60 -31.68 -7.39
C GLN A 174 -13.19 -31.78 -8.86
N SER A 175 -12.21 -30.97 -9.28
CA SER A 175 -11.78 -30.88 -10.68
C SER A 175 -10.65 -31.84 -11.05
N GLY A 176 -10.16 -32.66 -10.10
CA GLY A 176 -9.01 -33.54 -10.31
C GLY A 176 -7.69 -32.78 -10.46
N GLY A 177 -7.58 -31.60 -9.84
CA GLY A 177 -6.38 -30.76 -9.83
C GLY A 177 -6.38 -29.63 -10.86
N LEU A 178 -7.30 -29.62 -11.82
CA LEU A 178 -7.35 -28.60 -12.86
C LEU A 178 -8.07 -27.34 -12.36
N MET A 179 -7.39 -26.20 -12.31
CA MET A 179 -7.95 -24.96 -11.78
C MET A 179 -7.83 -23.79 -12.77
N LEU A 180 -8.83 -22.91 -12.78
CA LEU A 180 -8.86 -21.73 -13.64
C LEU A 180 -8.28 -20.50 -12.94
N PHE A 181 -7.20 -19.99 -13.52
CA PHE A 181 -6.52 -18.75 -13.12
C PHE A 181 -6.64 -17.69 -14.20
N HIS A 182 -6.29 -16.45 -13.85
CA HIS A 182 -6.30 -15.32 -14.75
C HIS A 182 -4.97 -14.58 -14.68
N ARG A 183 -4.55 -13.92 -15.76
CA ARG A 183 -3.38 -13.03 -15.79
C ARG A 183 -3.65 -11.88 -16.74
N GLU A 184 -2.92 -10.79 -16.59
CA GLU A 184 -2.92 -9.73 -17.58
C GLU A 184 -1.90 -10.01 -18.68
N GLU A 185 -2.31 -9.84 -19.92
CA GLU A 185 -1.45 -9.89 -21.09
C GLU A 185 -1.53 -8.56 -21.84
N TYR A 186 -0.36 -7.98 -22.12
CA TYR A 186 -0.26 -6.76 -22.90
C TYR A 186 -0.31 -7.09 -24.38
N ASN A 187 -1.25 -6.46 -25.09
CA ASN A 187 -1.37 -6.57 -26.53
C ASN A 187 -0.64 -5.38 -27.18
N PRO A 188 0.51 -5.60 -27.85
CA PRO A 188 1.27 -4.52 -28.47
C PRO A 188 0.52 -3.86 -29.64
N SER A 189 -0.36 -4.60 -30.32
CA SER A 189 -1.13 -4.09 -31.46
C SER A 189 -2.22 -3.12 -31.05
N THR A 190 -2.84 -3.32 -29.88
CA THR A 190 -3.88 -2.42 -29.35
C THR A 190 -3.35 -1.47 -28.27
N SER A 191 -2.12 -1.66 -27.81
CA SER A 191 -1.53 -0.96 -26.65
C SER A 191 -2.40 -1.05 -25.39
N GLN A 192 -3.12 -2.17 -25.23
CA GLN A 192 -4.02 -2.42 -24.10
C GLN A 192 -3.65 -3.74 -23.41
N SER A 193 -3.82 -3.78 -22.09
CA SER A 193 -3.72 -5.01 -21.30
C SER A 193 -5.11 -5.64 -21.18
N ASN A 194 -5.18 -6.95 -21.40
CA ASN A 194 -6.40 -7.75 -21.25
C ASN A 194 -6.20 -8.86 -20.21
N VAL A 195 -7.24 -9.13 -19.41
CA VAL A 195 -7.25 -10.26 -18.48
C VAL A 195 -7.62 -11.53 -19.25
N VAL A 196 -6.75 -12.53 -19.24
CA VAL A 196 -6.96 -13.82 -19.90
C VAL A 196 -7.02 -14.96 -18.89
N GLY A 197 -7.97 -15.87 -19.08
CA GLY A 197 -8.10 -17.10 -18.30
C GLY A 197 -7.15 -18.20 -18.82
N TYR A 198 -6.63 -19.01 -17.90
CA TYR A 198 -5.84 -20.19 -18.24
C TYR A 198 -6.01 -21.30 -17.20
N TRP A 199 -5.95 -22.54 -17.67
CA TRP A 199 -6.05 -23.72 -16.83
C TRP A 199 -4.68 -24.21 -16.42
N GLU A 200 -4.52 -24.57 -15.15
CA GLU A 200 -3.29 -25.17 -14.64
C GLU A 200 -3.61 -26.31 -13.68
N ASN A 201 -2.76 -27.36 -13.70
CA ASN A 201 -2.84 -28.44 -12.73
C ASN A 201 -2.11 -28.07 -11.44
N ILE A 202 -2.82 -28.09 -10.32
CA ILE A 202 -2.37 -27.67 -9.00
C ILE A 202 -2.57 -28.80 -7.99
N LEU A 203 -1.57 -29.00 -7.13
CA LEU A 203 -1.66 -29.89 -5.99
C LEU A 203 -2.08 -29.13 -4.73
N VAL A 204 -2.63 -29.84 -3.75
CA VAL A 204 -3.02 -29.23 -2.46
C VAL A 204 -1.83 -28.54 -1.77
N ASP A 205 -0.64 -29.13 -1.87
CA ASP A 205 0.59 -28.62 -1.25
C ASP A 205 1.15 -27.37 -1.97
N ASP A 206 0.69 -27.09 -3.19
CA ASP A 206 1.09 -25.90 -3.94
C ASP A 206 0.43 -24.62 -3.43
N VAL A 207 -0.60 -24.73 -2.59
CA VAL A 207 -1.45 -23.62 -2.13
C VAL A 207 -1.03 -23.17 -0.72
N LYS A 208 -0.59 -21.92 -0.59
CA LYS A 208 -0.18 -21.32 0.69
C LYS A 208 -0.84 -19.97 0.92
N THR A 209 -1.27 -19.70 2.16
CA THR A 209 -1.67 -18.35 2.57
C THR A 209 -0.44 -17.47 2.81
N THR A 210 -0.62 -16.16 2.90
CA THR A 210 0.49 -15.24 3.19
C THR A 210 1.15 -15.57 4.53
N VAL A 211 0.35 -15.84 5.57
CA VAL A 211 0.83 -16.22 6.91
C VAL A 211 1.65 -17.52 6.85
N GLU A 212 1.19 -18.53 6.11
CA GLU A 212 1.91 -19.79 5.95
C GLU A 212 3.26 -19.60 5.25
N VAL A 213 3.33 -18.70 4.24
CA VAL A 213 4.59 -18.38 3.56
C VAL A 213 5.60 -17.79 4.53
N TYR A 214 5.25 -16.73 5.25
CA TYR A 214 6.21 -16.08 6.16
C TYR A 214 6.49 -16.90 7.42
N SER A 215 5.54 -17.70 7.90
CA SER A 215 5.80 -18.66 8.99
C SER A 215 6.81 -19.72 8.56
N ALA A 216 6.67 -20.29 7.36
CA ALA A 216 7.63 -21.23 6.82
C ALA A 216 9.03 -20.61 6.63
N LEU A 217 9.12 -19.34 6.23
CA LEU A 217 10.39 -18.63 6.15
C LEU A 217 11.04 -18.45 7.52
N LYS A 218 10.25 -18.13 8.55
CA LYS A 218 10.74 -18.08 9.93
C LYS A 218 11.26 -19.45 10.38
N ASP A 219 10.52 -20.52 10.09
CA ASP A 219 10.90 -21.90 10.42
C ASP A 219 12.15 -22.38 9.65
N GLU A 220 12.37 -21.86 8.44
CA GLU A 220 13.62 -22.06 7.67
C GLU A 220 14.85 -21.39 8.35
N GLY A 221 14.63 -20.53 9.35
CA GLY A 221 15.65 -19.90 10.19
C GLY A 221 15.84 -18.40 9.96
N TYR A 222 15.08 -17.78 9.06
CA TYR A 222 15.18 -16.35 8.82
C TYR A 222 14.71 -15.56 10.05
N ASP A 223 15.47 -14.53 10.46
CA ASP A 223 15.12 -13.67 11.59
C ASP A 223 14.08 -12.61 11.16
N ILE A 224 12.81 -13.02 11.16
CA ILE A 224 11.70 -12.20 10.67
C ILE A 224 10.54 -12.16 11.66
N VAL A 225 9.88 -11.00 11.70
CA VAL A 225 8.59 -10.80 12.37
C VAL A 225 7.59 -10.34 11.31
N TYR A 226 6.61 -11.19 11.02
CA TYR A 226 5.52 -10.87 10.09
C TYR A 226 4.36 -10.19 10.84
N ARG A 227 3.82 -9.12 10.25
CA ARG A 227 2.61 -8.42 10.73
C ARG A 227 1.72 -8.06 9.55
N ARG A 228 0.41 -8.24 9.67
CA ARG A 228 -0.61 -7.76 8.71
C ARG A 228 -1.29 -6.52 9.27
N ILE A 229 -1.02 -5.36 8.69
CA ILE A 229 -1.59 -4.06 9.09
C ILE A 229 -2.18 -3.39 7.83
N PRO A 230 -3.42 -3.74 7.43
CA PRO A 230 -4.00 -3.21 6.21
C PRO A 230 -4.08 -1.68 6.25
N LEU A 231 -3.39 -1.05 5.30
CA LEU A 231 -3.33 0.41 5.14
C LEU A 231 -3.36 0.73 3.64
N THR A 232 -4.49 1.21 3.17
CA THR A 232 -4.71 1.60 1.77
C THR A 232 -5.00 3.10 1.67
N ARG A 233 -4.93 3.64 0.46
CA ARG A 233 -5.18 5.07 0.21
C ARG A 233 -6.65 5.42 0.45
N GLU A 234 -7.52 4.44 0.28
CA GLU A 234 -8.98 4.56 0.28
C GLU A 234 -9.57 4.54 1.69
N ARG A 235 -8.78 4.16 2.70
CA ARG A 235 -9.18 4.14 4.11
C ARG A 235 -8.80 5.46 4.79
N ASP A 236 -9.64 5.90 5.73
CA ASP A 236 -9.25 6.96 6.66
C ASP A 236 -8.08 6.51 7.53
N ALA A 237 -6.98 7.27 7.49
CA ALA A 237 -5.89 7.09 8.45
C ALA A 237 -6.41 7.37 9.86
N LEU A 238 -6.24 6.40 10.76
CA LEU A 238 -6.58 6.51 12.17
C LEU A 238 -5.31 6.67 13.00
N ALA A 239 -5.45 7.28 14.19
CA ALA A 239 -4.36 7.34 15.15
C ALA A 239 -3.86 5.95 15.56
N SER A 240 -4.77 4.96 15.68
CA SER A 240 -4.41 3.56 15.94
C SER A 240 -3.60 2.91 14.82
N ASP A 241 -3.66 3.41 13.57
CA ASP A 241 -2.82 2.88 12.49
C ASP A 241 -1.37 3.34 12.66
N VAL A 242 -1.16 4.59 13.12
CA VAL A 242 0.16 5.11 13.50
C VAL A 242 0.73 4.25 14.62
N ASP A 243 -0.07 4.00 15.65
CA ASP A 243 0.33 3.12 16.75
C ASP A 243 0.64 1.72 16.25
N ALA A 244 -0.18 1.11 15.40
CA ALA A 244 0.09 -0.24 14.89
C ALA A 244 1.42 -0.32 14.11
N ILE A 245 1.72 0.70 13.28
CA ILE A 245 2.97 0.76 12.50
C ILE A 245 4.17 1.01 13.41
N GLN A 246 4.02 1.93 14.37
CA GLN A 246 5.04 2.28 15.34
C GLN A 246 5.20 1.22 16.44
N CYS A 247 4.23 0.37 16.70
CA CYS A 247 4.28 -0.57 17.82
C CYS A 247 5.21 -1.75 17.47
N CYS A 248 6.47 -1.63 17.84
CA CYS A 248 7.36 -2.78 17.98
C CYS A 248 7.05 -3.42 19.32
N LYS A 249 6.09 -4.37 19.37
CA LYS A 249 5.94 -5.20 20.57
C LYS A 249 7.16 -6.11 20.70
N ASP A 250 8.20 -5.60 21.34
CA ASP A 250 9.24 -6.39 21.97
C ASP A 250 8.69 -6.95 23.28
N GLU A 251 7.79 -7.94 23.19
CA GLU A 251 7.40 -8.76 24.35
C GLU A 251 8.53 -9.74 24.74
N ASP A 252 9.43 -10.09 23.80
CA ASP A 252 10.48 -11.09 24.05
C ASP A 252 11.82 -10.50 24.55
N THR A 253 12.06 -9.19 24.42
CA THR A 253 13.39 -8.61 24.72
C THR A 253 13.53 -8.04 26.14
N ARG A 254 12.43 -7.89 26.90
CA ARG A 254 12.51 -7.39 28.30
C ARG A 254 13.12 -8.39 29.28
N GLY A 255 13.40 -9.63 28.84
CA GLY A 255 13.97 -10.66 29.69
C GLY A 255 15.50 -10.63 29.82
N ASN A 256 16.29 -10.10 28.87
CA ASN A 256 17.71 -10.50 28.83
C ASN A 256 18.74 -9.56 28.14
N SER A 257 18.61 -8.23 28.18
CA SER A 257 19.78 -7.37 27.90
C SER A 257 19.81 -6.10 28.76
N GLY A 258 20.33 -6.24 29.98
CA GLY A 258 21.03 -5.15 30.67
C GLY A 258 22.37 -4.81 29.99
N ILE A 259 22.39 -4.69 28.66
CA ILE A 259 23.55 -4.20 27.92
C ILE A 259 23.19 -2.80 27.46
N ASN A 260 23.70 -1.82 28.21
CA ASN A 260 23.86 -0.46 27.74
C ASN A 260 24.49 -0.51 26.35
N ILE A 261 23.72 -0.18 25.31
CA ILE A 261 24.30 0.12 24.00
C ILE A 261 25.04 1.44 24.18
N ALA A 262 26.34 1.33 24.49
CA ALA A 262 27.26 2.44 24.38
C ALA A 262 27.22 2.90 22.91
N VAL A 263 26.72 4.11 22.71
CA VAL A 263 26.68 4.79 21.42
C VAL A 263 28.11 5.21 21.10
N ASP A 264 28.88 4.31 20.48
CA ASP A 264 30.25 4.62 20.09
C ASP A 264 30.21 5.59 18.90
N THR A 265 30.62 6.84 19.16
CA THR A 265 30.34 8.03 18.35
C THR A 265 31.32 8.21 17.19
N PHE A 266 31.74 7.13 16.53
CA PHE A 266 32.68 7.24 15.41
C PHE A 266 32.48 6.08 14.42
N HIS A 267 31.77 6.34 13.31
CA HIS A 267 31.26 5.41 12.28
C HIS A 267 29.86 4.84 12.58
N GLY A 268 28.85 5.41 11.91
CA GLY A 268 27.43 5.11 12.08
C GLY A 268 27.11 3.62 12.15
N HIS A 269 26.67 3.17 13.33
CA HIS A 269 26.12 1.84 13.53
C HIS A 269 24.62 1.86 13.26
N LEU A 270 24.22 1.15 12.20
CA LEU A 270 22.84 0.84 11.85
C LEU A 270 22.14 0.15 13.04
N SER A 271 20.93 0.58 13.38
CA SER A 271 19.97 -0.22 14.15
C SER A 271 19.99 -1.68 13.68
N ALA A 272 19.99 -2.64 14.61
CA ALA A 272 20.04 -4.07 14.32
C ALA A 272 18.80 -4.58 13.56
N GLU A 273 17.75 -3.76 13.50
CA GLU A 273 16.48 -4.07 12.85
C GLU A 273 16.36 -3.40 11.47
N SER A 274 15.62 -4.04 10.57
CA SER A 274 15.26 -3.47 9.27
C SER A 274 13.76 -3.59 9.05
N TYR A 275 13.13 -2.51 8.60
CA TYR A 275 11.68 -2.44 8.39
C TYR A 275 11.39 -2.66 6.91
N LEU A 276 10.55 -3.64 6.60
CA LEU A 276 10.17 -3.97 5.22
C LEU A 276 8.65 -3.90 5.08
N PHE A 277 8.16 -2.99 4.24
CA PHE A 277 6.74 -2.86 3.95
C PHE A 277 6.37 -3.52 2.62
N VAL A 278 5.28 -4.27 2.61
CA VAL A 278 4.75 -4.92 1.40
C VAL A 278 3.38 -4.34 1.08
N SER A 279 3.18 -3.94 -0.17
CA SER A 279 1.87 -3.55 -0.70
C SER A 279 1.61 -4.20 -2.06
N HIS A 280 0.49 -3.89 -2.70
CA HIS A 280 0.19 -4.39 -4.05
C HIS A 280 1.32 -4.04 -5.03
N THR A 281 1.61 -2.74 -5.19
CA THR A 281 2.56 -2.22 -6.19
C THR A 281 3.87 -1.72 -5.60
N GLY A 282 4.02 -1.68 -4.27
CA GLY A 282 5.14 -1.05 -3.60
C GLY A 282 5.15 0.48 -3.78
N PHE A 283 4.07 1.08 -4.28
CA PHE A 283 3.94 2.51 -4.54
C PHE A 283 2.64 3.06 -3.97
N GLY A 284 2.66 4.30 -3.49
CA GLY A 284 1.51 5.02 -2.99
C GLY A 284 1.30 4.86 -1.49
N GLY A 285 0.28 4.11 -1.07
CA GLY A 285 -0.10 3.96 0.34
C GLY A 285 1.04 3.53 1.27
N VAL A 286 2.00 2.77 0.73
CA VAL A 286 3.17 2.30 1.47
C VAL A 286 4.12 3.44 1.89
N ALA A 287 4.18 4.54 1.14
CA ALA A 287 4.99 5.70 1.50
C ALA A 287 4.54 6.34 2.82
N TYR A 288 3.24 6.31 3.13
CA TYR A 288 2.71 6.79 4.42
C TYR A 288 3.27 5.97 5.59
N ALA A 289 3.23 4.64 5.49
CA ALA A 289 3.73 3.76 6.53
C ALA A 289 5.26 3.90 6.71
N MET A 290 5.99 4.08 5.60
CA MET A 290 7.42 4.36 5.64
C MET A 290 7.73 5.69 6.32
N ALA A 291 6.96 6.75 6.02
CA ALA A 291 7.14 8.06 6.66
C ALA A 291 6.89 7.99 8.17
N ILE A 292 5.80 7.33 8.59
CA ILE A 292 5.45 7.14 10.01
C ILE A 292 6.61 6.48 10.78
N ILE A 293 7.21 5.42 10.24
CA ILE A 293 8.33 4.75 10.93
C ILE A 293 9.62 5.55 10.86
N CYS A 294 9.91 6.24 9.75
CA CYS A 294 11.10 7.08 9.63
C CYS A 294 11.09 8.22 10.65
N ILE A 295 9.92 8.80 10.92
CA ILE A 295 9.78 9.88 11.90
C ILE A 295 9.99 9.37 13.32
N ARG A 296 9.46 8.18 13.64
CA ARG A 296 9.75 7.51 14.91
C ARG A 296 11.27 7.28 15.07
N LEU A 297 11.92 6.68 14.06
CA LEU A 297 13.36 6.40 14.10
C LEU A 297 14.21 7.69 14.20
N GLY A 298 13.80 8.76 13.50
CA GLY A 298 14.45 10.06 13.58
C GLY A 298 14.31 10.70 14.97
N ALA A 299 13.13 10.59 15.59
CA ALA A 299 12.91 11.05 16.95
C ALA A 299 13.81 10.29 17.93
N GLU A 300 13.85 8.95 17.87
CA GLU A 300 14.71 8.11 18.72
C GLU A 300 16.20 8.48 18.61
N ALA A 301 16.70 8.76 17.39
CA ALA A 301 18.07 9.19 17.17
C ALA A 301 18.38 10.57 17.77
N ASN A 302 17.44 11.51 17.67
CA ASN A 302 17.57 12.84 18.26
C ASN A 302 17.54 12.80 19.81
N PHE A 303 16.83 11.84 20.40
CA PHE A 303 16.84 11.60 21.85
C PHE A 303 18.14 10.95 22.35
N ALA A 304 18.73 10.05 21.57
CA ALA A 304 20.00 9.41 21.92
C ALA A 304 21.21 10.36 21.82
N SER A 305 21.09 11.45 21.06
CA SER A 305 22.08 12.52 20.99
C SER A 305 21.82 13.57 22.06
N THR A 306 22.70 13.68 23.07
CA THR A 306 22.64 14.70 24.15
C THR A 306 22.79 16.16 23.68
N VAL A 307 22.80 16.40 22.36
CA VAL A 307 22.73 17.72 21.73
C VAL A 307 21.56 17.66 20.74
N PRO A 308 20.52 18.51 20.86
CA PRO A 308 19.50 18.64 19.84
C PRO A 308 20.18 19.17 18.58
N GLN A 309 20.53 18.28 17.66
CA GLN A 309 20.94 18.70 16.33
C GLN A 309 19.67 18.81 15.48
N PRO A 310 19.39 19.96 14.87
CA PRO A 310 18.40 20.00 13.81
C PRO A 310 18.79 18.98 12.74
N LEU A 311 17.82 18.33 12.08
CA LEU A 311 18.07 17.58 10.86
C LEU A 311 18.67 18.59 9.84
N LEU A 312 20.00 18.67 9.76
CA LEU A 312 20.72 19.84 9.27
C LEU A 312 20.34 20.27 7.84
N SER A 313 20.00 21.56 7.75
CA SER A 313 20.17 22.56 6.68
C SER A 313 19.70 22.24 5.24
N PRO A 314 18.69 22.96 4.73
CA PRO A 314 18.46 23.07 3.29
C PRO A 314 19.69 23.67 2.61
N GLN A 315 20.14 23.08 1.50
CA GLN A 315 21.09 23.73 0.60
C GLN A 315 20.51 25.09 0.19
N GLN A 316 21.18 26.16 0.61
CA GLN A 316 20.83 27.53 0.24
C GLN A 316 21.01 27.70 -1.27
N TYR A 317 19.92 27.60 -2.02
CA TYR A 317 19.83 28.26 -3.31
C TYR A 317 19.56 29.74 -3.03
N ALA A 318 20.61 30.57 -3.16
CA ALA A 318 20.46 32.01 -3.15
C ALA A 318 19.59 32.42 -4.35
N VAL A 319 18.34 32.81 -4.08
CA VAL A 319 17.48 33.46 -5.08
C VAL A 319 17.72 34.95 -4.94
N THR A 320 18.37 35.54 -5.95
CA THR A 320 18.47 36.99 -6.13
C THR A 320 17.07 37.58 -6.24
N GLU A 321 16.78 38.59 -5.43
CA GLU A 321 15.56 39.38 -5.50
C GLU A 321 15.47 40.09 -6.86
N GLU A 322 14.64 39.54 -7.75
CA GLU A 322 14.11 40.29 -8.88
C GLU A 322 12.58 40.19 -8.86
N ASN A 323 11.94 41.35 -9.02
CA ASN A 323 10.50 41.57 -8.94
C ASN A 323 9.67 40.56 -9.76
N PHE A 324 8.88 39.70 -9.10
CA PHE A 324 7.89 38.82 -9.75
C PHE A 324 6.44 39.21 -9.40
N PRO A 325 5.50 39.14 -10.35
CA PRO A 325 4.13 39.59 -10.21
C PRO A 325 3.36 38.73 -9.20
N ALA A 326 2.38 39.33 -8.51
CA ALA A 326 1.59 38.82 -7.38
C ALA A 326 0.71 37.57 -7.65
N ARG A 327 1.06 36.75 -8.65
CA ARG A 327 0.48 35.46 -9.01
C ARG A 327 1.57 34.40 -9.20
N ALA A 328 2.59 34.39 -8.32
CA ALA A 328 3.36 33.18 -8.05
C ALA A 328 2.35 32.14 -7.50
N SER A 329 1.98 31.22 -8.38
CA SER A 329 0.72 30.46 -8.39
C SER A 329 0.48 29.65 -7.12
N ASN A 330 -0.77 29.61 -6.62
CA ASN A 330 -1.23 28.70 -5.55
C ASN A 330 -0.72 27.25 -5.72
N GLU A 331 -0.50 26.81 -6.97
CA GLU A 331 0.05 25.50 -7.28
C GLU A 331 1.48 25.28 -6.73
N VAL A 332 2.33 26.31 -6.73
CA VAL A 332 3.69 26.23 -6.18
C VAL A 332 3.64 26.06 -4.67
N ALA A 333 2.77 26.81 -3.98
CA ALA A 333 2.56 26.68 -2.54
C ALA A 333 2.05 25.26 -2.18
N LEU A 334 1.09 24.72 -2.94
CA LEU A 334 0.59 23.36 -2.74
C LEU A 334 1.67 22.29 -2.96
N LYS A 335 2.58 22.46 -3.94
CA LYS A 335 3.72 21.56 -4.16
C LYS A 335 4.72 21.60 -3.01
N MET A 336 4.91 22.77 -2.39
CA MET A 336 5.78 22.95 -1.22
C MET A 336 5.14 22.47 0.09
N GLY A 337 3.89 22.00 0.04
CA GLY A 337 3.17 21.51 1.21
C GLY A 337 2.58 22.60 2.10
N ASP A 338 2.37 23.81 1.56
CA ASP A 338 1.77 24.94 2.28
C ASP A 338 0.25 24.84 2.30
N TYR A 339 -0.24 23.74 2.86
CA TYR A 339 -1.67 23.48 2.98
C TYR A 339 -2.23 24.23 4.20
N ARG A 340 -3.34 24.95 4.02
CA ARG A 340 -3.94 25.80 5.07
C ARG A 340 -4.16 25.05 6.38
N ASP A 341 -4.67 23.83 6.32
CA ASP A 341 -5.03 23.06 7.52
C ASP A 341 -3.78 22.50 8.22
N ILE A 342 -2.74 22.13 7.47
CA ILE A 342 -1.41 21.79 8.02
C ILE A 342 -0.78 23.01 8.68
N LEU A 343 -0.76 24.16 8.01
CA LEU A 343 -0.22 25.39 8.59
C LEU A 343 -0.99 25.82 9.84
N SER A 344 -2.31 25.59 9.88
CA SER A 344 -3.11 25.83 11.08
C SER A 344 -2.73 24.88 12.23
N LEU A 345 -2.47 23.60 11.93
CA LEU A 345 -1.94 22.65 12.91
C LEU A 345 -0.57 23.10 13.45
N THR A 346 0.36 23.55 12.59
CA THR A 346 1.69 23.97 13.04
C THR A 346 1.66 25.12 14.05
N ARG A 347 0.61 25.94 14.07
CA ARG A 347 0.49 27.06 15.03
C ARG A 347 0.13 26.61 16.44
N VAL A 348 -0.48 25.43 16.59
CA VAL A 348 -0.92 24.89 17.89
C VAL A 348 0.03 23.82 18.45
N LEU A 349 0.99 23.36 17.65
CA LEU A 349 2.02 22.42 18.06
C LEU A 349 3.25 23.14 18.63
N ILE A 350 3.79 22.59 19.72
CA ILE A 350 5.09 23.00 20.25
C ILE A 350 6.14 22.62 19.20
N HIS A 351 6.93 23.59 18.74
CA HIS A 351 7.87 23.46 17.60
C HIS A 351 7.21 23.13 16.24
N GLY A 352 5.94 23.45 16.04
CA GLY A 352 5.19 23.07 14.83
C GLY A 352 5.86 23.37 13.49
N PRO A 353 6.47 24.56 13.25
CA PRO A 353 7.19 24.83 12.01
C PRO A 353 8.37 23.88 11.77
N GLN A 354 9.13 23.54 12.82
CA GLN A 354 10.22 22.58 12.73
C GLN A 354 9.69 21.17 12.50
N SER A 355 8.65 20.76 13.24
CA SER A 355 8.01 19.44 13.04
C SER A 355 7.52 19.27 11.60
N LYS A 356 6.93 20.31 11.00
CA LYS A 356 6.53 20.28 9.58
C LYS A 356 7.73 20.10 8.65
N ALA A 357 8.81 20.87 8.87
CA ALA A 357 10.01 20.75 8.06
C ALA A 357 10.63 19.34 8.13
N ASP A 358 10.64 18.74 9.32
CA ASP A 358 11.16 17.38 9.53
C ASP A 358 10.28 16.33 8.81
N VAL A 359 8.95 16.46 8.91
CA VAL A 359 7.97 15.64 8.16
C VAL A 359 8.19 15.79 6.66
N ASP A 360 8.37 17.02 6.20
CA ASP A 360 8.57 17.32 4.78
C ASP A 360 9.81 16.65 4.21
N ILE A 361 10.93 16.68 4.95
CA ILE A 361 12.17 15.99 4.59
C ILE A 361 11.94 14.48 4.49
N VAL A 362 11.19 13.88 5.41
CA VAL A 362 10.90 12.44 5.40
C VAL A 362 10.01 12.07 4.21
N ILE A 363 8.99 12.88 3.90
CA ILE A 363 8.13 12.68 2.73
C ILE A 363 8.95 12.70 1.44
N ASP A 364 9.87 13.66 1.32
CA ASP A 364 10.77 13.77 0.16
C ASP A 364 11.65 12.51 0.02
N ARG A 365 12.19 12.02 1.15
CA ARG A 365 12.97 10.78 1.18
C ARG A 365 12.15 9.52 0.90
N CYS A 366 10.82 9.57 0.98
CA CYS A 366 9.93 8.46 0.64
C CYS A 366 9.43 8.52 -0.81
N ALA A 367 9.73 9.58 -1.57
CA ALA A 367 9.16 9.84 -2.90
C ALA A 367 9.29 8.68 -3.91
N GLY A 368 10.35 7.86 -3.80
CA GLY A 368 10.50 6.67 -4.64
C GLY A 368 9.38 5.64 -4.45
N ALA A 369 8.81 5.55 -3.25
CA ALA A 369 7.67 4.70 -2.89
C ALA A 369 6.31 5.41 -3.03
N GLY A 370 6.28 6.68 -3.44
CA GLY A 370 5.07 7.50 -3.47
C GLY A 370 5.31 8.86 -2.81
N HIS A 371 4.71 9.91 -3.36
CA HIS A 371 4.88 11.26 -2.85
C HIS A 371 3.54 11.84 -2.42
N LEU A 372 3.38 12.06 -1.12
CA LEU A 372 2.13 12.47 -0.49
C LEU A 372 1.61 13.79 -1.08
N ARG A 373 2.50 14.74 -1.33
CA ARG A 373 2.11 16.06 -1.86
C ARG A 373 1.64 15.98 -3.31
N ASP A 374 2.15 15.01 -4.06
CA ASP A 374 1.72 14.77 -5.45
C ASP A 374 0.32 14.15 -5.46
N ASP A 375 0.05 13.21 -4.55
CA ASP A 375 -1.28 12.63 -4.37
C ASP A 375 -2.29 13.73 -3.97
N ILE A 376 -1.96 14.57 -2.99
CA ILE A 376 -2.82 15.71 -2.58
C ILE A 376 -3.07 16.65 -3.77
N LEU A 377 -2.01 17.05 -4.49
CA LEU A 377 -2.12 17.95 -5.63
C LEU A 377 -2.94 17.34 -6.76
N TYR A 378 -2.80 16.05 -7.02
CA TYR A 378 -3.59 15.32 -8.01
C TYR A 378 -5.07 15.41 -7.69
N TYR A 379 -5.49 15.02 -6.48
CA TYR A 379 -6.90 15.08 -6.08
C TYR A 379 -7.45 16.51 -6.09
N CYS A 380 -6.66 17.50 -5.67
CA CYS A 380 -7.04 18.91 -5.79
C CYS A 380 -7.31 19.32 -7.23
N LYS A 381 -6.42 18.98 -8.17
CA LYS A 381 -6.56 19.33 -9.59
C LYS A 381 -7.73 18.62 -10.26
N GLU A 382 -7.93 17.34 -9.97
CA GLU A 382 -9.05 16.58 -10.54
C GLU A 382 -10.39 17.13 -10.04
N PHE A 383 -10.46 17.54 -8.77
CA PHE A 383 -11.64 18.20 -8.22
C PHE A 383 -11.92 19.56 -8.90
N GLU A 384 -10.89 20.40 -9.12
CA GLU A 384 -11.04 21.71 -9.76
C GLU A 384 -11.57 21.63 -11.20
N LYS A 385 -11.31 20.52 -11.91
CA LYS A 385 -11.82 20.28 -13.26
C LYS A 385 -13.32 19.93 -13.28
N PHE A 386 -13.92 19.64 -12.12
CA PHE A 386 -15.26 19.05 -12.03
C PHE A 386 -16.36 20.13 -12.00
N THR A 387 -16.81 20.55 -13.18
CA THR A 387 -17.91 21.50 -13.37
C THR A 387 -19.22 20.75 -13.67
N ASP A 388 -19.91 20.30 -12.61
CA ASP A 388 -21.24 19.66 -12.60
C ASP A 388 -21.46 18.42 -13.47
N GLY A 389 -21.77 17.29 -12.83
CA GLY A 389 -22.24 16.09 -13.54
C GLY A 389 -22.41 14.83 -12.69
N ASP A 390 -21.65 14.66 -11.60
CA ASP A 390 -21.74 13.49 -10.73
C ASP A 390 -21.32 13.83 -9.29
N ASP A 391 -22.32 13.95 -8.41
CA ASP A 391 -22.10 14.24 -6.99
C ASP A 391 -21.33 13.11 -6.27
N GLU A 392 -21.36 11.88 -6.79
CA GLU A 392 -20.67 10.72 -6.21
C GLU A 392 -19.17 10.76 -6.50
N GLU A 393 -18.77 11.08 -7.74
CA GLU A 393 -17.37 11.25 -8.13
C GLU A 393 -16.74 12.48 -7.45
N ARG A 394 -17.50 13.59 -7.34
CA ARG A 394 -17.07 14.79 -6.61
C ARG A 394 -16.85 14.49 -5.12
N ALA A 395 -17.75 13.73 -4.49
CA ALA A 395 -17.60 13.32 -3.09
C ALA A 395 -16.39 12.40 -2.89
N TYR A 396 -16.14 11.47 -3.82
CA TYR A 396 -14.98 10.58 -3.80
C TYR A 396 -13.65 11.35 -3.89
N LEU A 397 -13.52 12.31 -4.81
CA LEU A 397 -12.30 13.12 -4.96
C LEU A 397 -12.02 13.96 -3.71
N MET A 398 -13.07 14.52 -3.11
CA MET A 398 -12.98 15.28 -1.85
C MET A 398 -12.52 14.40 -0.68
N ASP A 399 -13.12 13.22 -0.53
CA ASP A 399 -12.78 12.23 0.48
C ASP A 399 -11.32 11.75 0.36
N MET A 400 -10.87 11.42 -0.85
CA MET A 400 -9.47 11.03 -1.09
C MET A 400 -8.47 12.17 -0.80
N GLY A 401 -8.81 13.42 -1.13
CA GLY A 401 -8.00 14.59 -0.80
C GLY A 401 -7.86 14.80 0.71
N ILE A 402 -8.96 14.64 1.47
CA ILE A 402 -8.94 14.70 2.93
C ILE A 402 -8.09 13.57 3.52
N LYS A 403 -8.23 12.33 3.02
CA LYS A 403 -7.44 11.18 3.49
C LYS A 403 -5.94 11.36 3.26
N ALA A 404 -5.55 11.89 2.10
CA ALA A 404 -4.15 12.20 1.80
C ALA A 404 -3.60 13.29 2.74
N LEU A 405 -4.40 14.33 3.03
CA LEU A 405 -4.06 15.41 3.95
C LEU A 405 -3.95 14.92 5.40
N ARG A 406 -4.86 14.05 5.85
CA ARG A 406 -4.80 13.41 7.17
C ARG A 406 -3.53 12.59 7.34
N SER A 407 -3.15 11.82 6.33
CA SER A 407 -1.93 11.00 6.35
C SER A 407 -0.66 11.84 6.53
N TYR A 408 -0.63 13.07 5.99
CA TYR A 408 0.44 14.03 6.23
C TYR A 408 0.48 14.49 7.71
N LEU A 409 -0.68 14.78 8.32
CA LEU A 409 -0.76 15.26 9.70
C LEU A 409 -0.35 14.18 10.72
N TYR A 410 -0.68 12.91 10.44
CA TYR A 410 -0.38 11.75 11.26
C TYR A 410 1.10 11.33 11.26
N CYS A 411 1.94 12.04 10.52
CA CYS A 411 3.38 11.90 10.53
C CYS A 411 4.05 12.62 11.72
N THR A 412 3.32 13.03 12.77
CA THR A 412 3.90 13.63 13.97
C THR A 412 3.63 12.70 15.15
N SER A 413 4.64 12.32 15.94
CA SER A 413 4.40 11.46 17.11
C SER A 413 5.34 11.81 18.27
N PRO A 414 4.83 11.88 19.52
CA PRO A 414 5.66 11.96 20.70
C PRO A 414 6.42 10.65 20.95
N SER A 415 7.64 10.73 21.49
CA SER A 415 8.51 9.56 21.69
C SER A 415 8.10 8.62 22.82
N ASN A 416 7.25 9.06 23.76
CA ASN A 416 7.01 8.36 25.04
C ASN A 416 5.54 8.02 25.32
N MET A 417 4.63 8.15 24.34
CA MET A 417 3.25 7.69 24.49
C MET A 417 2.68 7.21 23.17
N GLU A 418 1.66 6.36 23.22
CA GLU A 418 0.88 5.99 22.04
C GLU A 418 0.27 7.24 21.41
N PHE A 419 0.35 7.32 20.09
CA PHE A 419 -0.14 8.43 19.30
C PHE A 419 -1.66 8.61 19.46
N ALA A 420 -2.45 7.53 19.57
CA ALA A 420 -3.87 7.62 19.91
C ALA A 420 -4.09 8.30 21.28
N ALA A 421 -3.35 7.88 22.30
CA ALA A 421 -3.44 8.49 23.62
C ALA A 421 -2.99 9.97 23.61
N TRP A 422 -2.01 10.33 22.77
CA TRP A 422 -1.59 11.72 22.58
C TRP A 422 -2.68 12.57 21.92
N MET A 423 -3.34 12.03 20.89
CA MET A 423 -4.47 12.67 20.22
C MET A 423 -5.65 12.87 21.19
N ASP A 424 -5.96 11.87 22.01
CA ASP A 424 -7.03 11.94 23.01
C ASP A 424 -6.76 12.99 24.09
N ALA A 425 -5.49 13.17 24.47
CA ALA A 425 -5.07 14.19 25.43
C ALA A 425 -5.12 15.63 24.88
N ARG A 426 -5.34 15.81 23.57
CA ARG A 426 -5.29 17.09 22.85
C ARG A 426 -6.56 17.29 22.00
N PRO A 427 -7.75 17.45 22.62
CA PRO A 427 -9.03 17.54 21.92
C PRO A 427 -9.11 18.72 20.95
N GLU A 428 -8.33 19.79 21.18
CA GLU A 428 -8.20 20.91 20.24
C GLU A 428 -7.62 20.49 18.89
N LEU A 429 -6.75 19.47 18.87
CA LEU A 429 -6.27 18.86 17.63
C LEU A 429 -7.39 18.06 16.97
N GLY A 430 -8.11 17.24 17.73
CA GLY A 430 -9.27 16.50 17.24
C GLY A 430 -10.28 17.36 16.49
N HIS A 431 -10.57 18.57 17.00
CA HIS A 431 -11.44 19.53 16.31
C HIS A 431 -10.85 20.07 14.99
N LEU A 432 -9.53 20.26 14.90
CA LEU A 432 -8.87 20.65 13.65
C LEU A 432 -8.90 19.50 12.63
N PHE A 433 -8.70 18.25 13.08
CA PHE A 433 -8.74 17.06 12.23
C PHE A 433 -10.15 16.74 11.71
N CYS A 434 -11.20 16.93 12.51
CA CYS A 434 -12.58 16.73 12.08
C CYS A 434 -13.09 17.83 11.13
N ASN A 435 -12.47 19.01 11.15
CA ASN A 435 -12.83 20.15 10.30
C ASN A 435 -11.84 20.38 9.15
N ILE A 436 -11.11 19.33 8.73
CA ILE A 436 -10.28 19.38 7.53
C ILE A 436 -11.23 19.58 6.34
N HIS A 437 -11.29 20.81 5.86
CA HIS A 437 -11.96 21.11 4.61
C HIS A 437 -11.00 20.82 3.47
N PRO A 438 -11.46 20.25 2.35
CA PRO A 438 -10.66 20.26 1.15
C PRO A 438 -10.32 21.73 0.83
N LEU A 439 -9.06 21.92 0.46
CA LEU A 439 -8.45 23.20 0.15
C LEU A 439 -9.24 23.96 -0.92
N PHE A 440 -10.22 24.76 -0.51
CA PHE A 440 -10.82 25.75 -1.38
C PHE A 440 -10.87 27.11 -0.70
N PRO A 441 -10.42 28.17 -1.39
CA PRO A 441 -10.88 29.50 -1.00
C PRO A 441 -12.40 29.50 -1.16
N HIS A 442 -13.12 30.02 -0.16
CA HIS A 442 -14.46 30.53 -0.43
C HIS A 442 -14.37 31.41 -1.68
N PRO A 443 -15.32 31.35 -2.63
CA PRO A 443 -15.44 32.43 -3.58
C PRO A 443 -15.52 33.68 -2.71
N ARG A 444 -14.52 34.56 -2.81
CA ARG A 444 -14.65 35.90 -2.23
C ARG A 444 -15.95 36.39 -2.84
N SER A 445 -16.98 36.53 -2.01
CA SER A 445 -18.17 37.27 -2.37
C SER A 445 -17.65 38.61 -2.86
N ILE A 446 -17.70 38.77 -4.18
CA ILE A 446 -17.35 40.01 -4.84
C ILE A 446 -18.33 41.04 -4.28
N PRO A 447 -17.86 42.15 -3.69
CA PRO A 447 -18.74 43.19 -3.19
C PRO A 447 -19.57 43.81 -4.32
#